data_AF-A0A7I7T1U1-F1
#
_entry.id   AF-A0A7I7T1U1-F1
#
_cell.length_a   1.000
_cell.length_b   1.000
_cell.length_c   1.000
_cell.angle_alpha   90.00
_cell.angle_beta   90.00
_cell.angle_gamma   90.00
#
_symmetry.space_group_name_H-M   'P 1'
#
loop_
_entity.id
_entity.type
_entity.pdbx_description
1 polymer ?
#
loop_
_entity_poly.entity_id
_entity_poly.type
_entity_poly.pdbx_seq_one_letter_code
_entity_poly.pdbx_strand_id
1 'polypeptide(L)'
;MPDNDTESPVIPRYPTGLKTRGKRLWREMHESGDFSGSPETVTVIEEACYLADEIARQRRVIRRAGDDTRVSGYNGQPDSMPEIKDVQRNQQLLLAMLKAIRVEDDDAFGRKLTRSEVGRVAAAARYKR
;
A
#
# COMPACT_ATOMS: atom_id res chain seq x y z
N MET A 1 -9.53 37.95 -15.70
CA MET A 1 -9.14 36.56 -15.50
C MET A 1 -8.41 36.52 -14.17
N PRO A 2 -8.97 35.99 -13.08
CA PRO A 2 -8.18 35.79 -11.88
C PRO A 2 -7.27 34.58 -12.14
N ASP A 3 -5.96 34.81 -12.02
CA ASP A 3 -4.94 33.77 -12.01
C ASP A 3 -5.25 32.85 -10.84
N ASN A 4 -5.74 31.64 -11.15
CA ASN A 4 -5.98 30.61 -10.17
C ASN A 4 -4.61 30.02 -9.84
N ASP A 5 -3.92 30.64 -8.88
CA ASP A 5 -2.69 30.13 -8.29
C ASP A 5 -2.99 28.72 -7.80
N THR A 6 -2.57 27.73 -8.60
CA THR A 6 -2.69 26.32 -8.25
C THR A 6 -1.65 26.09 -7.17
N GLU A 7 -2.04 26.33 -5.92
CA GLU A 7 -1.23 26.08 -4.74
C GLU A 7 -0.81 24.61 -4.79
N SER A 8 0.47 24.40 -5.13
CA SER A 8 1.00 23.04 -5.26
C SER A 8 0.88 22.38 -3.89
N PRO A 9 0.30 21.17 -3.80
CA PRO A 9 0.10 20.52 -2.52
C PRO A 9 1.46 20.39 -1.82
N VAL A 10 1.53 20.84 -0.57
CA VAL A 10 2.74 20.74 0.24
C VAL A 10 2.95 19.26 0.58
N ILE A 11 3.75 18.57 -0.23
CA ILE A 11 4.03 17.15 -0.04
C ILE A 11 4.85 16.98 1.25
N PRO A 12 4.38 16.17 2.22
CA PRO A 12 5.12 15.92 3.45
C PRO A 12 6.45 15.21 3.15
N ARG A 13 7.43 15.43 4.03
CA ARG A 13 8.72 14.75 3.91
C ARG A 13 8.54 13.25 4.08
N TYR A 14 9.17 12.49 3.19
CA TYR A 14 9.12 11.02 3.24
C TYR A 14 9.81 10.46 4.51
N PRO A 15 9.35 9.29 5.00
CA PRO A 15 9.97 8.59 6.14
C PRO A 15 11.45 8.24 5.93
N THR A 16 12.21 8.18 7.03
CA THR A 16 13.63 7.82 6.99
C THR A 16 13.85 6.39 6.50
N GLY A 17 14.91 6.15 5.73
CA GLY A 17 15.27 4.79 5.31
C GLY A 17 14.68 4.33 3.98
N LEU A 18 13.67 5.04 3.44
CA LEU A 18 13.13 4.77 2.10
C LEU A 18 14.20 4.87 1.02
N LYS A 19 14.11 3.96 0.05
CA LYS A 19 14.92 3.90 -1.17
C LYS A 19 14.11 4.45 -2.34
N THR A 20 14.63 4.26 -3.56
CA THR A 20 14.10 4.92 -4.76
C THR A 20 12.63 4.61 -5.04
N ARG A 21 12.16 3.37 -4.80
CA ARG A 21 10.80 2.98 -5.17
C ARG A 21 9.78 3.46 -4.13
N GLY A 22 10.11 3.35 -2.86
CA GLY A 22 9.30 3.87 -1.75
C GLY A 22 9.18 5.39 -1.80
N LYS A 23 10.28 6.12 -2.02
CA LYS A 23 10.24 7.59 -2.19
C LYS A 23 9.37 8.04 -3.37
N ARG A 24 9.34 7.26 -4.44
CA ARG A 24 8.50 7.54 -5.60
C ARG A 24 7.04 7.32 -5.25
N LEU A 25 6.70 6.17 -4.65
CA LEU A 25 5.34 5.87 -4.22
C LEU A 25 4.81 6.93 -3.24
N TRP A 26 5.63 7.34 -2.26
CA TRP A 26 5.28 8.39 -1.30
C TRP A 26 4.81 9.68 -1.98
N ARG A 27 5.60 10.16 -2.96
CA ARG A 27 5.26 11.36 -3.73
C ARG A 27 4.01 11.16 -4.56
N GLU A 28 3.92 10.06 -5.31
CA GLU A 28 2.75 9.77 -6.15
C GLU A 28 1.45 9.70 -5.34
N MET A 29 1.47 9.15 -4.13
CA MET A 29 0.29 9.13 -3.26
C MET A 29 -0.10 10.53 -2.80
N HIS A 30 0.83 11.31 -2.23
CA HIS A 30 0.54 12.66 -1.73
C HIS A 30 0.34 13.72 -2.82
N GLU A 31 0.75 13.44 -4.06
CA GLU A 31 0.37 14.22 -5.24
C GLU A 31 -1.07 13.91 -5.67
N SER A 32 -1.58 12.70 -5.38
CA SER A 32 -2.91 12.25 -5.79
C SER A 32 -4.03 12.58 -4.79
N GLY A 33 -3.69 12.88 -3.53
CA GLY A 33 -4.67 13.17 -2.48
C GLY A 33 -4.04 13.74 -1.21
N ASP A 34 -4.87 14.34 -0.37
CA ASP A 34 -4.48 14.83 0.95
C ASP A 34 -4.90 13.83 2.04
N PHE A 35 -3.91 13.31 2.77
CA PHE A 35 -4.10 12.34 3.85
C PHE A 35 -3.83 12.93 5.24
N SER A 36 -3.64 14.25 5.35
CA SER A 36 -3.27 14.93 6.60
C SER A 36 -4.31 14.75 7.73
N GLY A 37 -5.57 14.51 7.38
CA GLY A 37 -6.66 14.24 8.32
C GLY A 37 -6.78 12.79 8.81
N SER A 38 -6.00 11.86 8.24
CA SER A 38 -6.15 10.42 8.47
C SER A 38 -4.79 9.77 8.81
N PRO A 39 -4.34 9.85 10.07
CA PRO A 39 -3.02 9.35 10.48
C PRO A 39 -2.86 7.83 10.28
N GLU A 40 -3.94 7.06 10.38
CA GLU A 40 -3.98 5.62 10.06
C GLU A 40 -3.67 5.37 8.58
N THR A 41 -4.27 6.15 7.67
CA THR A 41 -4.03 6.06 6.22
C THR A 41 -2.59 6.42 5.90
N VAL A 42 -2.05 7.48 6.51
CA VAL A 42 -0.64 7.86 6.40
C VAL A 42 0.26 6.71 6.85
N THR A 43 -0.04 6.06 7.97
CA THR A 43 0.72 4.90 8.47
C THR A 43 0.71 3.74 7.46
N VAL A 44 -0.43 3.44 6.85
CA VAL A 44 -0.53 2.40 5.81
C VAL A 44 0.26 2.79 4.55
N ILE A 45 0.26 4.07 4.16
CA ILE A 45 1.06 4.58 3.05
C ILE A 45 2.56 4.42 3.34
N GLU A 46 3.01 4.71 4.56
CA GLU A 46 4.40 4.52 4.99
C GLU A 46 4.82 3.05 4.85
N GLU A 47 4.03 2.13 5.40
CA GLU A 47 4.29 0.68 5.31
C GLU A 47 4.29 0.18 3.86
N ALA A 48 3.38 0.68 3.03
CA ALA A 48 3.36 0.38 1.60
C ALA A 48 4.63 0.86 0.88
N CYS A 49 5.19 2.02 1.29
CA CYS A 49 6.44 2.54 0.75
C CYS A 49 7.64 1.65 1.10
N TYR A 50 7.75 1.20 2.36
CA TYR A 50 8.80 0.26 2.76
C TYR A 50 8.68 -1.08 2.02
N LEU A 51 7.45 -1.61 1.91
CA LEU A 51 7.20 -2.86 1.20
C LEU A 51 7.51 -2.75 -0.30
N ALA A 52 7.27 -1.60 -0.92
CA ALA A 52 7.63 -1.34 -2.31
C ALA A 52 9.16 -1.40 -2.52
N ASP A 53 9.95 -0.85 -1.59
CA ASP A 53 11.41 -0.95 -1.65
C ASP A 53 11.92 -2.38 -1.45
N GLU A 54 11.29 -3.14 -0.56
CA GLU A 54 11.63 -4.55 -0.34
C GLU A 54 11.33 -5.41 -1.57
N ILE A 55 10.17 -5.24 -2.20
CA ILE A 55 9.85 -5.88 -3.49
C ILE A 55 10.89 -5.53 -4.56
N ALA A 56 11.35 -4.27 -4.60
CA ALA A 56 12.39 -3.85 -5.53
C ALA A 56 13.74 -4.55 -5.25
N ARG A 57 14.10 -4.73 -3.97
CA ARG A 57 15.28 -5.48 -3.55
C ARG A 57 15.20 -6.93 -3.99
N GLN A 58 14.12 -7.63 -3.64
CA GLN A 58 13.94 -9.03 -4.00
C GLN A 58 13.92 -9.25 -5.52
N ARG A 59 13.25 -8.36 -6.28
CA ARG A 59 13.29 -8.40 -7.75
C ARG A 59 14.71 -8.26 -8.31
N ARG A 60 15.59 -7.48 -7.66
CA ARG A 60 17.01 -7.40 -8.06
C ARG A 60 17.75 -8.70 -7.77
N VAL A 61 17.47 -9.36 -6.64
CA VAL A 61 18.05 -10.65 -6.29
C VAL A 61 17.66 -11.72 -7.30
N ILE A 62 16.35 -11.84 -7.60
CA ILE A 62 15.84 -12.79 -8.59
C ILE A 62 16.45 -12.54 -9.96
N ARG A 63 16.51 -11.28 -10.42
CA ARG A 63 17.15 -10.95 -11.71
C ARG A 63 18.63 -11.30 -11.76
N ARG A 64 19.34 -11.24 -10.63
CA ARG A 64 20.77 -11.60 -10.57
C ARG A 64 20.98 -13.11 -10.69
N ALA A 65 20.01 -13.94 -10.27
CA ALA A 65 20.09 -15.39 -10.44
C ALA A 65 20.01 -15.83 -11.91
N GLY A 66 19.43 -15.00 -12.78
CA GLY A 66 19.35 -15.28 -14.22
C GLY A 66 18.35 -16.39 -14.53
N ASP A 67 18.74 -17.31 -15.40
CA ASP A 67 17.86 -18.38 -15.92
C ASP A 67 17.68 -19.55 -14.93
N ASP A 68 18.56 -19.68 -13.95
CA ASP A 68 18.44 -20.70 -12.90
C ASP A 68 18.04 -20.06 -11.57
N THR A 69 16.75 -20.12 -11.29
CA THR A 69 16.18 -19.65 -10.02
C THR A 69 15.97 -20.78 -9.03
N ARG A 70 16.76 -21.86 -9.13
CA ARG A 70 16.73 -22.97 -8.19
C ARG A 70 17.89 -22.87 -7.21
N VAL A 71 17.65 -23.31 -5.99
CA VAL A 71 18.65 -23.44 -4.92
C VAL A 71 18.69 -24.89 -4.47
N SER A 72 19.85 -25.31 -3.97
CA SER A 72 20.00 -26.65 -3.40
C SER A 72 19.16 -26.74 -2.11
N GLY A 73 18.16 -27.63 -2.12
CA GLY A 73 17.35 -27.93 -0.96
C GLY A 73 18.07 -28.85 0.03
N TYR A 74 17.39 -29.17 1.13
CA TYR A 74 17.94 -29.95 2.25
C TYR A 74 18.58 -31.30 1.83
N ASN A 75 18.02 -31.99 0.84
CA ASN A 75 18.52 -33.27 0.31
C ASN A 75 19.21 -33.13 -1.07
N GLY A 76 19.72 -31.95 -1.42
CA GLY A 76 20.32 -31.69 -2.73
C GLY A 76 19.32 -31.63 -3.89
N GLN A 77 18.02 -31.71 -3.59
CA GLN A 77 16.96 -31.55 -4.57
C GLN A 77 16.83 -30.08 -4.97
N PRO A 78 16.64 -29.76 -6.26
CA PRO A 78 16.41 -28.39 -6.68
C PRO A 78 15.07 -27.88 -6.13
N ASP A 79 15.10 -26.83 -5.31
CA ASP A 79 13.91 -26.08 -4.89
C ASP A 79 13.94 -24.67 -5.48
N SER A 80 12.77 -24.04 -5.61
CA SER A 80 12.67 -22.65 -6.05
C SER A 80 13.30 -21.70 -5.02
N MET A 81 14.00 -20.67 -5.49
CA MET A 81 14.49 -19.59 -4.63
C MET A 81 13.38 -19.05 -3.71
N PRO A 82 13.63 -18.95 -2.38
CA PRO A 82 12.67 -18.40 -1.42
C PRO A 82 12.14 -17.03 -1.82
N GLU A 83 13.01 -16.17 -2.38
CA GLU A 83 12.67 -14.81 -2.79
C GLU A 83 11.55 -14.75 -3.84
N ILE A 84 11.37 -15.80 -4.66
CA ILE A 84 10.27 -15.85 -5.63
C ILE A 84 8.93 -15.90 -4.90
N LYS A 85 8.81 -16.78 -3.90
CA LYS A 85 7.59 -16.94 -3.10
C LYS A 85 7.33 -15.67 -2.28
N ASP A 86 8.38 -15.11 -1.69
CA ASP A 86 8.27 -13.88 -0.90
C ASP A 86 7.85 -12.67 -1.75
N VAL A 87 8.38 -12.54 -2.98
CA VAL A 87 7.99 -11.45 -3.89
C VAL A 87 6.51 -11.53 -4.25
N GLN A 88 5.99 -12.72 -4.52
CA GLN A 88 4.58 -12.90 -4.84
C GLN A 88 3.70 -12.51 -3.65
N ARG A 89 4.04 -12.98 -2.44
CA ARG A 89 3.33 -12.64 -1.20
C ARG A 89 3.37 -11.14 -0.93
N ASN A 90 4.54 -10.51 -1.06
CA ASN A 90 4.71 -9.07 -0.82
C ASN A 90 3.94 -8.24 -1.84
N GLN A 91 3.87 -8.66 -3.11
CA GLN A 91 3.05 -7.99 -4.12
C GLN A 91 1.56 -8.06 -3.81
N GLN A 92 1.07 -9.21 -3.34
CA GLN A 92 -0.32 -9.36 -2.92
C GLN A 92 -0.64 -8.48 -1.71
N LEU A 93 0.27 -8.42 -0.73
CA LEU A 93 0.12 -7.55 0.44
C LEU A 93 0.12 -6.07 0.05
N LEU A 94 1.04 -5.64 -0.82
CA LEU A 94 1.09 -4.27 -1.32
C LEU A 94 -0.22 -3.90 -2.05
N LEU A 95 -0.72 -4.79 -2.90
CA LEU A 95 -2.00 -4.58 -3.58
C LEU A 95 -3.15 -4.43 -2.57
N ALA A 96 -3.17 -5.24 -1.51
CA ALA A 96 -4.19 -5.16 -0.47
C ALA A 96 -4.13 -3.82 0.29
N MET A 97 -2.92 -3.36 0.66
CA MET A 97 -2.71 -2.06 1.30
C MET A 97 -3.18 -0.91 0.40
N LEU A 98 -2.79 -0.91 -0.87
CA LEU A 98 -3.19 0.13 -1.84
C LEU A 98 -4.71 0.16 -2.07
N LYS A 99 -5.36 -1.01 -2.04
CA LYS A 99 -6.83 -1.08 -2.11
C LYS A 99 -7.50 -0.53 -0.86
N ALA A 100 -6.95 -0.79 0.33
CA ALA A 100 -7.49 -0.28 1.58
C ALA A 100 -7.48 1.26 1.61
N ILE A 101 -6.36 1.87 1.18
CA ILE A 101 -6.23 3.34 1.09
C ILE A 101 -7.30 3.95 0.16
N ARG A 102 -7.49 3.37 -1.03
CA ARG A 102 -8.46 3.91 -2.01
C ARG A 102 -9.93 3.77 -1.61
N VAL A 103 -10.26 2.73 -0.84
CA VAL A 103 -11.64 2.52 -0.38
C VAL A 103 -12.06 3.64 0.58
N GLU A 104 -11.13 4.14 1.40
CA GLU A 104 -11.40 5.26 2.32
C GLU A 104 -11.70 6.57 1.55
N ASP A 105 -11.06 6.80 0.40
CA ASP A 105 -11.35 7.95 -0.48
C ASP A 105 -12.69 7.79 -1.24
N ASP A 106 -12.97 6.59 -1.79
CA ASP A 106 -14.22 6.33 -2.55
C ASP A 106 -15.48 6.40 -1.65
N ASP A 107 -15.33 6.13 -0.34
CA ASP A 107 -16.39 6.30 0.64
C ASP A 107 -16.81 7.79 0.82
N ALA A 108 -16.04 8.76 0.31
CA ALA A 108 -16.46 10.17 0.25
C ALA A 108 -17.56 10.43 -0.79
N PHE A 109 -17.72 9.57 -1.81
CA PHE A 109 -18.76 9.70 -2.87
C PHE A 109 -19.99 8.81 -2.66
N GLY A 110 -20.09 8.12 -1.52
CA GLY A 110 -21.22 7.23 -1.22
C GLY A 110 -20.86 6.20 -0.16
N ARG A 111 -20.52 6.70 1.03
CA ARG A 111 -20.01 5.95 2.19
C ARG A 111 -20.73 4.62 2.39
N LYS A 112 -20.01 3.50 2.20
CA LYS A 112 -20.47 2.21 2.72
C LYS A 112 -20.28 2.22 4.23
N LEU A 113 -21.38 2.03 4.95
CA LEU A 113 -21.38 1.96 6.42
C LEU A 113 -20.32 0.94 6.89
N THR A 114 -19.44 1.36 7.78
CA THR A 114 -18.49 0.45 8.44
C THR A 114 -19.27 -0.63 9.22
N ARG A 115 -18.64 -1.78 9.51
CA ARG A 115 -19.32 -2.87 10.26
C ARG A 115 -19.93 -2.42 11.60
N SER A 116 -19.31 -1.46 12.28
CA SER A 116 -19.82 -0.90 13.53
C SER A 116 -21.01 0.04 13.31
N GLU A 117 -21.04 0.77 12.20
CA GLU A 117 -22.15 1.65 11.81
C GLU A 117 -23.34 0.83 11.29
N VAL A 118 -23.12 -0.25 10.53
CA VAL A 118 -24.17 -1.21 10.13
C VAL A 118 -24.85 -1.80 11.36
N GLY A 119 -24.06 -2.19 12.37
CA GLY A 119 -24.60 -2.71 13.64
C GLY A 119 -25.47 -1.68 14.38
N ARG A 120 -25.03 -0.41 14.43
CA ARG A 120 -25.80 0.69 15.04
C ARG A 120 -27.08 1.00 14.28
N VAL A 121 -27.05 1.03 12.95
CA VAL A 121 -28.24 1.26 12.10
C VAL A 121 -29.24 0.12 12.24
N ALA A 122 -28.79 -1.13 12.23
CA ALA A 122 -29.65 -2.29 12.43
C ALA A 122 -30.28 -2.35 13.83
N ALA A 123 -29.54 -1.97 14.87
CA ALA A 123 -30.07 -1.85 16.22
C ALA A 123 -31.10 -0.72 16.32
N ALA A 124 -30.82 0.46 15.77
CA ALA A 124 -31.75 1.59 15.76
C ALA A 124 -33.06 1.27 15.02
N ALA A 125 -33.00 0.50 13.93
CA ALA A 125 -34.19 0.04 13.20
C ALA A 125 -35.06 -0.94 14.01
N ARG A 126 -34.46 -1.73 14.92
CA ARG A 126 -35.19 -2.69 15.76
C ARG A 126 -35.96 -2.05 16.90
N TYR A 127 -35.47 -0.94 17.47
CA TYR A 127 -36.09 -0.27 18.62
C TYR A 127 -37.11 0.81 18.23
N LYS A 128 -37.36 1.02 16.93
CA LYS A 128 -38.28 2.05 16.42
C LYS A 128 -39.65 1.48 16.02
N ARG A 129 -40.10 0.39 16.65
CA ARG A 129 -41.44 -0.18 16.48
C ARG A 129 -42.26 -0.05 17.76
#